data_AF-A0A7X7PV47-F1
#
_entry.id   AF-A0A7X7PV47-F1
#
_cell.length_a   1.000
_cell.length_b   1.000
_cell.length_c   1.000
_cell.angle_alpha   90.00
_cell.angle_beta   90.00
_cell.angle_gamma   90.00
#
_symmetry.space_group_name_H-M   'P 1'
#
loop_
_entity.id
_entity.type
_entity.pdbx_description
1 polymer ?
#
loop_
_entity_poly.entity_id
_entity_poly.type
_entity_poly.pdbx_seq_one_letter_code
_entity_poly.pdbx_strand_id
1 'polypeptide(L)'
;MITPEDIRERARKLWRTGRPMVSLLPGAEPLFPYLVPFRKPTAREWLNEFAKLRSAVETLERESKNVRGIGYSIEFREVAHQKLGMQRIPERIVFESAEDVAALADERAALGRFRTLAALVESHEPRLLTWLRARPFAALDCDPNFPTMLAVAARLQSQPRPDCFARELGIPGVDGKFIETHRGVLAEWLDVLLPPDAIDTSVRGLSDRGF
;
A
#
# COMPACT_ATOMS: atom_id res chain seq x y z
N MET A 1 -25.48 12.94 -0.65
CA MET A 1 -24.48 12.93 0.45
C MET A 1 -23.65 11.68 0.29
N ILE A 2 -22.39 11.69 0.71
CA ILE A 2 -21.58 10.47 0.75
C ILE A 2 -22.09 9.51 1.83
N THR A 3 -22.03 8.21 1.57
CA THR A 3 -22.37 7.14 2.52
C THR A 3 -21.11 6.47 3.08
N PRO A 4 -21.20 5.71 4.20
CA PRO A 4 -20.07 4.91 4.67
C PRO A 4 -19.53 3.93 3.61
N GLU A 5 -20.39 3.35 2.76
CA GLU A 5 -19.94 2.44 1.71
C GLU A 5 -19.16 3.17 0.62
N ASP A 6 -19.58 4.38 0.22
CA ASP A 6 -18.81 5.21 -0.71
C ASP A 6 -17.41 5.51 -0.16
N ILE A 7 -17.28 5.70 1.17
CA ILE A 7 -15.98 5.92 1.83
C ILE A 7 -15.14 4.64 1.79
N ARG A 8 -15.72 3.47 2.05
CA ARG A 8 -15.04 2.17 1.93
C ARG A 8 -14.57 1.91 0.50
N GLU A 9 -15.39 2.20 -0.51
CA GLU A 9 -14.99 2.07 -1.90
C GLU A 9 -13.80 2.99 -2.24
N ARG A 10 -13.77 4.20 -1.70
CA ARG A 10 -12.65 5.13 -1.89
C ARG A 10 -11.40 4.65 -1.16
N ALA A 11 -11.53 4.06 0.03
CA ALA A 11 -10.42 3.41 0.71
C ALA A 11 -9.86 2.25 -0.13
N ARG A 12 -10.71 1.38 -0.68
CA ARG A 12 -10.31 0.29 -1.59
C ARG A 12 -9.60 0.83 -2.85
N LYS A 13 -10.12 1.90 -3.45
CA LYS A 13 -9.48 2.57 -4.59
C LYS A 13 -8.11 3.15 -4.23
N LEU A 14 -8.00 3.83 -3.10
CA LEU A 14 -6.72 4.37 -2.61
C LEU A 14 -5.74 3.25 -2.28
N TRP A 15 -6.19 2.16 -1.64
CA TRP A 15 -5.37 0.98 -1.34
C TRP A 15 -4.72 0.42 -2.61
N ARG A 16 -5.51 0.21 -3.67
CA ARG A 16 -5.02 -0.32 -4.97
C ARG A 16 -3.94 0.53 -5.63
N THR A 17 -3.74 1.78 -5.22
CA THR A 17 -2.62 2.60 -5.71
C THR A 17 -1.28 2.22 -5.07
N GLY A 18 -1.28 1.42 -4.00
CA GLY A 18 -0.09 1.07 -3.22
C GLY A 18 0.44 2.20 -2.34
N ARG A 19 -0.01 3.45 -2.56
CA ARG A 19 0.46 4.63 -1.82
C ARG A 19 0.31 4.51 -0.30
N PRO A 20 -0.76 3.94 0.28
CA PRO A 20 -0.84 3.73 1.73
C PRO A 20 0.32 2.89 2.28
N MET A 21 0.68 1.81 1.58
CA MET A 21 1.83 0.97 1.96
C MET A 21 3.14 1.74 1.82
N VAL A 22 3.34 2.38 0.66
CA VAL A 22 4.56 3.14 0.36
C VAL A 22 4.80 4.28 1.34
N SER A 23 3.74 4.91 1.83
CA SER A 23 3.83 6.00 2.82
C SER A 23 4.43 5.57 4.17
N LEU A 24 4.50 4.27 4.44
CA LEU A 24 5.14 3.72 5.64
C LEU A 24 6.66 3.54 5.49
N LEU A 25 7.20 3.68 4.27
CA LEU A 25 8.63 3.48 4.02
C LEU A 25 9.45 4.69 4.47
N PRO A 26 10.71 4.48 4.93
CA PRO A 26 11.60 5.58 5.30
C PRO A 26 11.76 6.59 4.16
N GLY A 27 11.69 7.90 4.45
CA GLY A 27 11.85 8.96 3.46
C GLY A 27 10.75 9.05 2.39
N ALA A 28 9.62 8.34 2.55
CA ALA A 28 8.45 8.52 1.69
C ALA A 28 7.77 9.87 1.95
N GLU A 29 7.16 10.44 0.91
CA GLU A 29 6.32 11.63 1.07
C GLU A 29 5.10 11.32 1.95
N PRO A 30 4.71 12.24 2.86
CA PRO A 30 3.56 12.03 3.70
C PRO A 30 2.27 12.00 2.86
N LEU A 31 1.53 10.90 2.95
CA LEU A 31 0.23 10.74 2.31
C LEU A 31 -0.93 11.21 3.20
N PHE A 32 -0.75 11.09 4.51
CA PHE A 32 -1.81 11.31 5.49
C PHE A 32 -1.59 12.62 6.26
N PRO A 33 -2.67 13.33 6.62
CA PRO A 33 -4.08 12.96 6.44
C PRO A 33 -4.55 13.06 4.98
N TYR A 34 -5.31 12.06 4.53
CA TYR A 34 -5.85 12.00 3.17
C TYR A 34 -7.30 12.48 3.13
N LEU A 35 -7.56 13.55 2.39
CA LEU A 35 -8.91 14.11 2.24
C LEU A 35 -9.75 13.27 1.27
N VAL A 36 -10.92 12.82 1.73
CA VAL A 36 -11.88 12.04 0.97
C VAL A 36 -12.86 12.98 0.25
N PRO A 37 -12.79 13.18 -1.08
CA PRO A 37 -13.50 14.28 -1.75
C PRO A 37 -14.99 14.02 -1.92
N PHE A 38 -15.90 14.75 -1.28
CA PHE A 38 -17.35 14.49 -1.38
C PHE A 38 -18.17 15.75 -1.71
N ARG A 39 -19.35 15.54 -2.33
CA ARG A 39 -20.32 16.62 -2.54
C ARG A 39 -21.01 16.95 -1.22
N LYS A 40 -20.86 18.20 -0.79
CA LYS A 40 -21.59 18.76 0.35
C LYS A 40 -23.04 19.05 -0.03
N PRO A 41 -24.03 18.70 0.81
CA PRO A 41 -25.40 19.13 0.58
C PRO A 41 -25.50 20.66 0.69
N THR A 42 -26.30 21.26 -0.20
CA THR A 42 -26.61 22.69 -0.21
C THR A 42 -27.62 23.05 0.89
N ALA A 43 -27.71 24.33 1.25
CA ALA A 43 -28.67 24.81 2.25
C ALA A 43 -30.13 24.47 1.88
N ARG A 44 -30.47 24.50 0.57
CA ARG A 44 -31.80 24.15 0.06
C ARG A 44 -32.12 22.66 0.22
N GLU A 45 -31.14 21.79 -0.03
CA GLU A 45 -31.29 20.34 0.20
C GLU A 45 -31.47 20.05 1.69
N TRP A 46 -30.74 20.75 2.58
CA TRP A 46 -30.93 20.66 4.03
C TRP A 46 -32.32 21.05 4.49
N LEU A 47 -32.94 22.05 3.87
CA LEU A 47 -34.31 22.46 4.15
C LEU A 47 -35.35 21.43 3.67
N ASN A 48 -35.16 20.88 2.48
CA ASN A 48 -36.15 20.02 1.83
C ASN A 48 -36.07 18.55 2.27
N GLU A 49 -34.88 18.04 2.58
CA GLU A 49 -34.63 16.64 2.91
C GLU A 49 -34.06 16.47 4.33
N PHE A 50 -34.45 17.34 5.26
CA PHE A 50 -33.82 17.45 6.57
C PHE A 50 -33.69 16.13 7.34
N ALA A 51 -34.79 15.40 7.52
CA ALA A 51 -34.80 14.14 8.28
C ALA A 51 -33.86 13.08 7.67
N LYS A 52 -33.84 13.01 6.34
CA LYS A 52 -32.99 12.07 5.58
C LYS A 52 -31.52 12.44 5.71
N LEU A 53 -31.18 13.73 5.59
CA LEU A 53 -29.80 14.20 5.71
C LEU A 53 -29.28 14.04 7.14
N ARG A 54 -30.11 14.31 8.16
CA ARG A 54 -29.77 14.08 9.57
C ARG A 54 -29.46 12.60 9.82
N SER A 55 -30.34 11.69 9.40
CA SER A 55 -30.12 10.24 9.55
C SER A 55 -28.87 9.75 8.82
N ALA A 56 -28.55 10.34 7.66
CA ALA A 56 -27.31 10.05 6.94
C ALA A 56 -26.06 10.52 7.71
N VAL A 57 -26.10 11.70 8.34
CA VAL A 57 -25.00 12.20 9.19
C VAL A 57 -24.81 11.31 10.41
N GLU A 58 -25.89 10.94 11.11
CA GLU A 58 -25.82 10.02 12.26
C GLU A 58 -25.22 8.66 11.87
N THR A 59 -25.54 8.17 10.67
CA THR A 59 -24.98 6.93 10.14
C THR A 59 -23.49 7.06 9.82
N LEU A 60 -23.06 8.20 9.27
CA LEU A 60 -21.64 8.50 9.08
C LEU A 60 -20.90 8.57 10.42
N GLU A 61 -21.45 9.29 11.41
CA GLU A 61 -20.82 9.39 12.74
C GLU A 61 -20.68 8.02 13.42
N ARG A 62 -21.72 7.19 13.38
CA ARG A 62 -21.71 5.85 13.97
C ARG A 62 -20.65 4.92 13.36
N GLU A 63 -20.40 5.06 12.06
CA GLU A 63 -19.40 4.28 11.32
C GLU A 63 -18.01 4.96 11.30
N SER A 64 -17.88 6.14 11.90
CA SER A 64 -16.62 6.89 11.95
C SER A 64 -15.64 6.30 12.96
N LYS A 65 -14.38 6.71 12.82
CA LYS A 65 -13.27 6.36 13.71
C LYS A 65 -13.54 6.74 15.17
N ASN A 66 -14.25 7.83 15.42
CA ASN A 66 -14.57 8.27 16.78
C ASN A 66 -15.42 7.24 17.55
N VAL A 67 -16.21 6.42 16.85
CA VAL A 67 -17.06 5.39 17.45
C VAL A 67 -16.46 3.99 17.26
N ARG A 68 -15.91 3.70 16.08
CA ARG A 68 -15.39 2.37 15.71
C ARG A 68 -13.91 2.16 16.08
N GLY A 69 -13.21 3.22 16.49
CA GLY A 69 -11.77 3.22 16.78
C GLY A 69 -10.86 3.18 15.54
N ILE A 70 -11.42 3.02 14.34
CA ILE A 70 -10.67 2.91 13.08
C ILE A 70 -11.52 3.39 11.90
N GLY A 71 -10.87 3.86 10.83
CA GLY A 71 -11.50 4.13 9.55
C GLY A 71 -11.37 5.59 9.14
N TYR A 72 -12.43 6.38 9.30
CA TYR A 72 -12.40 7.77 8.86
C TYR A 72 -12.87 8.73 9.96
N SER A 73 -12.26 9.90 10.00
CA SER A 73 -12.69 11.00 10.86
C SER A 73 -13.52 11.99 10.07
N ILE A 74 -14.47 12.63 10.74
CA ILE A 74 -15.37 13.63 10.16
C ILE A 74 -15.14 14.96 10.89
N GLU A 75 -14.75 15.98 10.14
CA GLU A 75 -14.78 17.36 10.63
C GLU A 75 -16.15 17.96 10.35
N PHE A 76 -16.75 18.55 11.39
CA PHE A 76 -18.05 19.19 11.30
C PHE A 76 -17.93 20.70 11.30
N ARG A 77 -18.82 21.35 10.57
CA ARG A 77 -19.08 22.79 10.68
C ARG A 77 -20.45 23.00 11.31
N GLU A 78 -20.51 23.89 12.29
CA GLU A 78 -21.75 24.32 12.91
C GLU A 78 -22.41 25.42 12.07
N VAL A 79 -23.70 25.25 11.81
CA VAL A 79 -24.51 26.22 11.07
C VAL A 79 -25.76 26.51 11.87
N ALA A 80 -25.94 27.78 12.24
CA ALA A 80 -27.16 28.26 12.87
C ALA A 80 -28.29 28.30 11.84
N HIS A 81 -29.35 27.54 12.08
CA HIS A 81 -30.51 27.49 11.20
C HIS A 81 -31.75 28.05 11.92
N GLN A 82 -32.37 29.10 11.36
CA GLN A 82 -33.46 29.86 12.01
C GLN A 82 -34.63 29.00 12.49
N LYS A 83 -34.97 27.93 11.75
CA LYS A 83 -36.09 27.01 12.11
C LYS A 83 -35.67 25.74 12.86
N LEU A 84 -34.38 25.40 12.86
CA LEU A 84 -33.90 24.07 13.28
C LEU A 84 -32.80 24.13 14.34
N GLY A 85 -32.46 25.33 14.83
CA GLY A 85 -31.36 25.53 15.76
C GLY A 85 -29.99 25.28 15.13
N MET A 86 -29.00 25.00 15.96
CA MET A 86 -27.62 24.74 15.51
C MET A 86 -27.51 23.34 14.91
N GLN A 87 -26.97 23.23 13.70
CA GLN A 87 -26.81 21.98 12.97
C GLN A 87 -25.33 21.71 12.69
N ARG A 88 -24.90 20.45 12.85
CA ARG A 88 -23.54 20.01 12.53
C ARG A 88 -23.54 19.37 11.15
N ILE A 89 -22.83 19.97 10.21
CA ILE A 89 -22.77 19.51 8.82
C ILE A 89 -21.36 18.96 8.56
N PRO A 90 -21.22 17.75 7.98
CA PRO A 90 -19.91 17.24 7.56
C PRO A 90 -19.23 18.20 6.58
N GLU A 91 -18.04 18.65 6.95
CA GLU A 91 -17.23 19.60 6.19
C GLU A 91 -16.05 18.90 5.51
N ARG A 92 -15.40 17.98 6.23
CA ARG A 92 -14.30 17.15 5.71
C ARG A 92 -14.43 15.72 6.22
N ILE A 93 -14.01 14.78 5.39
CA ILE A 93 -13.82 13.38 5.76
C ILE A 93 -12.38 13.05 5.46
N VAL A 94 -11.67 12.49 6.42
CA VAL A 94 -10.23 12.23 6.31
C VAL A 94 -9.92 10.80 6.73
N PHE A 95 -8.97 10.19 6.02
CA PHE A 95 -8.23 9.04 6.54
C PHE A 95 -6.98 9.60 7.23
N GLU A 96 -6.75 9.24 8.48
CA GLU A 96 -5.62 9.79 9.25
C GLU A 96 -4.36 8.95 9.10
N SER A 97 -4.48 7.69 8.69
CA SER A 97 -3.33 6.79 8.54
C SER A 97 -3.52 5.70 7.48
N ALA A 98 -2.45 4.95 7.22
CA ALA A 98 -2.49 3.79 6.32
C ALA A 98 -3.35 2.65 6.90
N GLU A 99 -3.34 2.48 8.22
CA GLU A 99 -4.12 1.49 8.96
C GLU A 99 -5.62 1.73 8.81
N ASP A 100 -6.03 2.99 8.83
CA ASP A 100 -7.41 3.43 8.58
C ASP A 100 -7.89 2.99 7.19
N VAL A 101 -7.07 3.25 6.16
CA VAL A 101 -7.37 2.85 4.77
C VAL A 101 -7.40 1.33 4.63
N ALA A 102 -6.39 0.64 5.16
CA ALA A 102 -6.31 -0.82 5.10
C ALA A 102 -7.48 -1.48 5.84
N ALA A 103 -7.92 -0.93 6.97
CA ALA A 103 -9.08 -1.42 7.69
C ALA A 103 -10.37 -1.33 6.89
N LEU A 104 -10.62 -0.20 6.23
CA LEU A 104 -11.82 -0.01 5.40
C LEU A 104 -11.76 -0.79 4.09
N ALA A 105 -10.55 -1.09 3.60
CA ALA A 105 -10.31 -1.90 2.43
C ALA A 105 -10.31 -3.42 2.70
N ASP A 106 -10.37 -3.83 3.97
CA ASP A 106 -10.21 -5.22 4.44
C ASP A 106 -8.82 -5.84 4.18
N GLU A 107 -7.78 -5.00 4.25
CA GLU A 107 -6.41 -5.28 3.80
C GLU A 107 -5.37 -5.11 4.93
N ARG A 108 -5.82 -5.19 6.19
CA ARG A 108 -4.91 -5.06 7.36
C ARG A 108 -3.81 -6.11 7.37
N ALA A 109 -4.14 -7.34 6.97
CA ALA A 109 -3.17 -8.42 6.89
C ALA A 109 -2.08 -8.12 5.85
N ALA A 110 -2.46 -7.60 4.68
CA ALA A 110 -1.52 -7.19 3.64
C ALA A 110 -0.63 -6.04 4.12
N LEU A 111 -1.19 -5.03 4.80
CA LEU A 111 -0.40 -3.93 5.39
C LEU A 111 0.62 -4.45 6.42
N GLY A 112 0.22 -5.41 7.26
CA GLY A 112 1.10 -6.05 8.24
C GLY A 112 2.27 -6.78 7.58
N ARG A 113 1.99 -7.61 6.56
CA ARG A 113 3.04 -8.31 5.78
C ARG A 113 3.99 -7.32 5.11
N PHE A 114 3.45 -6.27 4.49
CA PHE A 114 4.26 -5.23 3.85
C PHE A 114 5.21 -4.55 4.84
N ARG A 115 4.74 -4.25 6.06
CA ARG A 115 5.58 -3.67 7.12
C ARG A 115 6.74 -4.60 7.51
N THR A 116 6.47 -5.89 7.64
CA THR A 116 7.51 -6.89 7.93
C THR A 116 8.54 -6.97 6.80
N LEU A 117 8.09 -6.99 5.54
CA LEU A 117 8.96 -6.98 4.37
C LEU A 117 9.81 -5.70 4.30
N ALA A 118 9.21 -4.55 4.55
CA ALA A 118 9.92 -3.27 4.58
C ALA A 118 11.04 -3.26 5.63
N ALA A 119 10.77 -3.74 6.85
CA ALA A 119 11.78 -3.84 7.90
C ALA A 119 12.90 -4.84 7.56
N LEU A 120 12.56 -5.94 6.89
CA LEU A 120 13.55 -6.90 6.39
C LEU A 120 14.47 -6.27 5.34
N VAL A 121 13.88 -5.57 4.35
CA VAL A 121 14.63 -4.86 3.30
C VAL A 121 15.52 -3.77 3.90
N GLU A 122 14.97 -2.95 4.80
CA GLU A 122 15.72 -1.88 5.45
C GLU A 122 16.92 -2.40 6.26
N SER A 123 16.81 -3.59 6.86
CA SER A 123 17.91 -4.17 7.66
C SER A 123 18.96 -4.90 6.84
N HIS A 124 18.58 -5.54 5.73
CA HIS A 124 19.49 -6.42 4.97
C HIS A 124 19.98 -5.82 3.66
N GLU A 125 19.13 -5.07 2.96
CA GLU A 125 19.46 -4.50 1.65
C GLU A 125 18.67 -3.19 1.39
N PRO A 126 19.06 -2.07 2.02
CA PRO A 126 18.33 -0.80 1.93
C PRO A 126 18.18 -0.26 0.50
N ARG A 127 19.05 -0.65 -0.44
CA ARG A 127 18.96 -0.24 -1.85
C ARG A 127 17.67 -0.68 -2.51
N LEU A 128 17.09 -1.82 -2.08
CA LEU A 128 15.82 -2.32 -2.58
C LEU A 128 14.60 -1.55 -2.04
N LEU A 129 14.75 -0.60 -1.10
CA LEU A 129 13.63 0.26 -0.71
C LEU A 129 13.07 1.04 -1.90
N THR A 130 13.90 1.43 -2.86
CA THR A 130 13.44 2.09 -4.10
C THR A 130 12.55 1.16 -4.93
N TRP A 131 12.92 -0.11 -5.04
CA TRP A 131 12.09 -1.12 -5.71
C TRP A 131 10.78 -1.34 -4.95
N LEU A 132 10.84 -1.43 -3.63
CA LEU A 132 9.68 -1.62 -2.76
C LEU A 132 8.65 -0.47 -2.89
N ARG A 133 9.14 0.77 -3.05
CA ARG A 133 8.28 1.94 -3.37
C ARG A 133 7.61 1.82 -4.72
N ALA A 134 8.30 1.30 -5.74
CA ALA A 134 7.80 1.18 -7.10
C ALA A 134 6.87 -0.03 -7.32
N ARG A 135 7.05 -1.09 -6.52
CA ARG A 135 6.40 -2.40 -6.69
C ARG A 135 5.82 -2.98 -5.38
N PRO A 136 5.00 -2.23 -4.63
CA PRO A 136 4.57 -2.67 -3.29
C PRO A 136 3.71 -3.94 -3.31
N PHE A 137 2.88 -4.14 -4.34
CA PHE A 137 2.07 -5.37 -4.49
C PHE A 137 2.91 -6.57 -4.93
N ALA A 138 3.85 -6.38 -5.87
CA ALA A 138 4.74 -7.48 -6.28
C ALA A 138 5.59 -7.96 -5.09
N ALA A 139 5.95 -7.06 -4.17
CA ALA A 139 6.61 -7.44 -2.93
C ALA A 139 5.74 -8.35 -2.05
N LEU A 140 4.43 -8.06 -1.94
CA LEU A 140 3.49 -8.91 -1.23
C LEU A 140 3.29 -10.27 -1.92
N ASP A 141 3.30 -10.30 -3.25
CA ASP A 141 3.19 -11.55 -4.02
C ASP A 141 4.43 -12.45 -3.87
N CYS A 142 5.56 -11.87 -3.46
CA CYS A 142 6.79 -12.62 -3.16
C CYS A 142 6.79 -13.23 -1.76
N ASP A 143 5.84 -12.89 -0.88
CA ASP A 143 5.71 -13.52 0.44
C ASP A 143 5.11 -14.94 0.31
N PRO A 144 5.63 -15.97 1.01
CA PRO A 144 6.68 -15.94 2.03
C PRO A 144 8.12 -16.17 1.50
N ASN A 145 8.32 -16.21 0.18
CA ASN A 145 9.61 -16.54 -0.46
C ASN A 145 10.62 -15.39 -0.43
N PHE A 146 10.22 -14.18 -0.04
CA PHE A 146 11.03 -12.97 -0.06
C PHE A 146 12.42 -13.12 0.60
N PRO A 147 12.57 -13.74 1.79
CA PRO A 147 13.89 -13.94 2.40
C PRO A 147 14.80 -14.84 1.56
N THR A 148 14.25 -15.88 0.94
CA THR A 148 14.98 -16.77 0.04
C THR A 148 15.42 -16.03 -1.23
N MET A 149 14.57 -15.14 -1.76
CA MET A 149 14.93 -14.27 -2.89
C MET A 149 16.06 -13.30 -2.54
N LEU A 150 16.06 -12.73 -1.33
CA LEU A 150 17.17 -11.89 -0.85
C LEU A 150 18.48 -12.69 -0.77
N ALA A 151 18.44 -13.95 -0.32
CA ALA A 151 19.61 -14.81 -0.29
C ALA A 151 20.16 -15.09 -1.70
N VAL A 152 19.29 -15.29 -2.69
CA VAL A 152 19.67 -15.42 -4.11
C VAL A 152 20.35 -14.13 -4.59
N ALA A 153 19.74 -12.97 -4.35
CA ALA A 153 20.31 -11.69 -4.75
C ALA A 153 21.68 -11.44 -4.08
N ALA A 154 21.82 -11.73 -2.79
CA ALA A 154 23.09 -11.60 -2.06
C ALA A 154 24.18 -12.54 -2.64
N ARG A 155 23.81 -13.77 -3.00
CA ARG A 155 24.75 -14.72 -3.63
C ARG A 155 25.27 -14.17 -4.96
N LEU A 156 24.39 -13.66 -5.80
CA LEU A 156 24.74 -13.09 -7.10
C LEU A 156 25.51 -11.78 -6.98
N GLN A 157 25.29 -10.97 -5.94
CA GLN A 157 26.16 -9.84 -5.66
C GLN A 157 27.60 -10.28 -5.32
N SER A 158 27.76 -11.35 -4.53
CA SER A 158 29.08 -11.87 -4.16
C SER A 158 29.79 -12.60 -5.30
N GLN A 159 29.03 -13.22 -6.21
CA GLN A 159 29.54 -13.94 -7.37
C GLN A 159 28.61 -13.69 -8.57
N PRO A 160 28.79 -12.57 -9.30
CA PRO A 160 27.88 -12.16 -10.38
C PRO A 160 27.76 -13.12 -11.54
N ARG A 161 28.81 -13.93 -11.78
CA ARG A 161 28.84 -14.98 -12.80
C ARG A 161 29.22 -16.28 -12.12
N PRO A 162 28.25 -16.98 -11.49
CA PRO A 162 28.55 -18.22 -10.82
C PRO A 162 28.80 -19.37 -11.81
N ASP A 163 28.59 -19.14 -13.12
CA ASP A 163 28.74 -20.13 -14.21
C ASP A 163 28.05 -21.45 -13.88
N CYS A 164 26.88 -21.37 -13.23
CA CYS A 164 26.15 -22.51 -12.71
C CYS A 164 24.64 -22.36 -12.88
N PHE A 165 23.93 -23.49 -12.89
CA PHE A 165 22.48 -23.50 -12.94
C PHE A 165 21.88 -22.98 -11.62
N ALA A 166 20.67 -22.44 -11.68
CA ALA A 166 19.89 -21.99 -10.51
C ALA A 166 19.92 -22.94 -9.29
N ARG A 167 19.81 -24.25 -9.53
CA ARG A 167 19.83 -25.31 -8.50
C ARG A 167 21.22 -25.54 -7.86
N GLU A 168 22.28 -25.06 -8.51
CA GLU A 168 23.67 -25.23 -8.08
C GLU A 168 24.13 -24.06 -7.19
N LEU A 169 23.27 -23.05 -6.97
CA LEU A 169 23.54 -21.95 -6.05
C LEU A 169 23.73 -22.40 -4.59
N GLY A 170 23.29 -23.62 -4.23
CA GLY A 170 23.46 -24.18 -2.88
C GLY A 170 22.58 -23.51 -1.81
N ILE A 171 21.57 -22.73 -2.22
CA ILE A 171 20.64 -22.06 -1.31
C ILE A 171 19.47 -23.01 -1.02
N PRO A 172 19.20 -23.36 0.25
CA PRO A 172 18.08 -24.23 0.61
C PRO A 172 16.75 -23.69 0.10
N GLY A 173 15.96 -24.55 -0.55
CA GLY A 173 14.66 -24.18 -1.13
C GLY A 173 14.73 -23.47 -2.48
N VAL A 174 15.91 -23.25 -3.05
CA VAL A 174 16.08 -22.70 -4.40
C VAL A 174 16.30 -23.84 -5.40
N ASP A 175 15.33 -24.07 -6.27
CA ASP A 175 15.44 -24.95 -7.42
C ASP A 175 15.22 -24.16 -8.74
N GLY A 176 15.27 -24.85 -9.87
CA GLY A 176 15.04 -24.22 -11.17
C GLY A 176 13.64 -23.61 -11.30
N LYS A 177 12.61 -24.22 -10.69
CA LYS A 177 11.24 -23.72 -10.74
C LYS A 177 11.08 -22.46 -9.90
N PHE A 178 11.76 -22.38 -8.75
CA PHE A 178 11.81 -21.20 -7.91
C PHE A 178 12.41 -20.01 -8.67
N ILE A 179 13.58 -20.19 -9.28
CA ILE A 179 14.21 -19.13 -10.06
C ILE A 179 13.34 -18.72 -11.25
N GLU A 180 12.76 -19.67 -11.98
CA GLU A 180 11.86 -19.34 -13.10
C GLU A 180 10.65 -18.53 -12.65
N THR A 181 10.04 -18.92 -11.53
CA THR A 181 8.86 -18.22 -10.97
C THR A 181 9.19 -16.79 -10.55
N HIS A 182 10.39 -16.55 -10.02
CA HIS A 182 10.79 -15.26 -9.47
C HIS A 182 11.75 -14.47 -10.39
N ARG A 183 12.01 -14.96 -11.62
CA ARG A 183 13.06 -14.44 -12.51
C ARG A 183 12.92 -12.94 -12.80
N GLY A 184 11.69 -12.48 -13.00
CA GLY A 184 11.40 -11.08 -13.33
C GLY A 184 11.73 -10.15 -12.18
N VAL A 185 11.30 -10.51 -10.98
CA VAL A 185 11.59 -9.72 -9.76
C VAL A 185 13.08 -9.75 -9.43
N LEU A 186 13.72 -10.92 -9.55
CA LEU A 186 15.16 -11.06 -9.33
C LEU A 186 15.97 -10.20 -10.32
N ALA A 187 15.58 -10.15 -11.59
CA ALA A 187 16.21 -9.27 -12.57
C ALA A 187 16.09 -7.79 -12.18
N GLU A 188 14.88 -7.33 -11.83
CA GLU A 188 14.66 -5.95 -11.35
C GLU A 188 15.50 -5.62 -10.10
N TRP A 189 15.69 -6.59 -9.20
CA TRP A 189 16.55 -6.40 -8.02
C TRP A 189 18.02 -6.32 -8.40
N LEU A 190 18.51 -7.20 -9.27
CA LEU A 190 19.91 -7.20 -9.69
C LEU A 190 20.27 -5.94 -10.46
N ASP A 191 19.36 -5.37 -11.25
CA ASP A 191 19.55 -4.06 -11.90
C ASP A 191 19.76 -2.93 -10.89
N VAL A 192 19.19 -3.04 -9.69
CA VAL A 192 19.38 -2.08 -8.58
C VAL A 192 20.66 -2.36 -7.79
N LEU A 193 21.06 -3.62 -7.70
CA LEU A 193 22.08 -4.09 -6.74
C LEU A 193 23.47 -4.26 -7.34
N LEU A 194 23.56 -4.64 -8.62
CA LEU A 194 24.82 -4.89 -9.30
C LEU A 194 25.35 -3.61 -9.96
N PRO A 195 26.68 -3.43 -9.99
CA PRO A 195 27.28 -2.36 -10.76
C PRO A 195 27.11 -2.63 -12.28
N PRO A 196 27.08 -1.59 -13.13
CA PRO A 196 26.75 -1.75 -14.56
C PRO A 196 27.67 -2.71 -15.34
N ASP A 197 28.93 -2.86 -14.90
CA ASP A 197 29.94 -3.74 -15.48
C ASP A 197 29.71 -5.23 -15.18
N ALA A 198 28.97 -5.54 -14.12
CA ALA A 198 28.54 -6.90 -13.81
C ALA A 198 27.31 -7.33 -14.61
N ILE A 199 26.57 -6.39 -15.22
CA ILE A 199 25.34 -6.65 -15.98
C ILE A 199 25.69 -6.84 -17.45
N ASP A 200 25.49 -8.05 -17.97
CA ASP A 200 25.63 -8.29 -19.41
C ASP A 200 24.39 -7.75 -20.16
N THR A 201 24.50 -6.51 -20.63
CA THR A 201 23.45 -5.83 -21.42
C THR A 201 23.10 -6.53 -22.74
N SER A 202 23.92 -7.47 -23.21
CA SER A 202 23.62 -8.27 -24.41
C SER A 202 22.62 -9.40 -24.12
N VAL A 203 22.49 -9.79 -22.85
CA VAL A 203 21.54 -10.80 -22.38
C VAL A 203 20.26 -10.11 -21.92
N ARG A 204 19.13 -10.45 -22.55
CA ARG A 204 17.80 -9.96 -22.12
C ARG A 204 17.22 -10.91 -21.07
N GLY A 205 17.46 -10.63 -19.80
CA GLY A 205 16.98 -11.41 -18.66
C GLY A 205 17.91 -12.57 -18.27
N LEU A 206 17.49 -13.41 -17.32
CA LEU A 206 18.21 -14.65 -16.98
C LEU A 206 18.05 -15.63 -18.14
N SER A 207 19.15 -16.05 -18.77
CA SER A 207 19.11 -16.96 -19.91
C SER A 207 18.74 -18.38 -19.46
N ASP A 208 18.15 -19.20 -20.35
CA ASP A 208 17.87 -20.63 -20.12
C ASP A 208 19.13 -21.46 -19.74
N ARG A 209 20.32 -20.86 -19.81
CA ARG A 209 21.61 -21.48 -19.46
C ARG A 209 22.08 -21.18 -18.03
N GLY A 210 21.32 -20.47 -17.22
CA GLY A 210 21.70 -20.09 -15.86
C GLY A 210 22.07 -18.61 -15.72
N PHE A 211 22.59 -18.27 -14.53
CA PHE A 211 23.03 -16.93 -14.13
C PHE A 211 24.29 -16.50 -14.88
#